data_AF-Q0AAQ4-F1
#
_entry.id   AF-Q0AAQ4-F1
#
_cell.length_a   1.000
_cell.length_b   1.000
_cell.length_c   1.000
_cell.angle_alpha   90.00
_cell.angle_beta   90.00
_cell.angle_gamma   90.00
#
_symmetry.space_group_name_H-M   'P 1'
#
loop_
_entity.id
_entity.type
_entity.pdbx_description
1 polymer ?
#
loop_
_entity_poly.entity_id
_entity_poly.type
_entity_poly.pdbx_seq_one_letter_code
_entity_poly.pdbx_strand_id
1 'polypeptide(L)'
;MPRQVAAGRRRLGILTAFITGETMSKLSDLYRKIVLAHNRQPRNHHPLEPCSHHAEGYNPVCGDHIQVYLRLDEAGRVAAASFTGEACAICTASSSMMTEVVAGLDASEVAALFRRFEAMLTEDPAQGESLPGELPVLAGVRHFPGRTKCATLSWHTLLAALEGERAASTE
;
A
#
# COMPACT_ATOMS: atom_id res chain seq x y z
N MET A 1 -36.34 26.59 50.70
CA MET A 1 -36.31 26.59 49.22
C MET A 1 -35.50 27.80 48.76
N PRO A 2 -34.71 27.69 47.69
CA PRO A 2 -33.25 27.45 47.68
C PRO A 2 -32.46 28.75 47.30
N ARG A 3 -31.13 28.86 47.14
CA ARG A 3 -30.07 27.92 46.72
C ARG A 3 -28.71 28.60 46.95
N GLN A 4 -27.74 27.88 47.51
CA GLN A 4 -26.31 28.26 47.52
C GLN A 4 -25.76 28.28 46.09
N VAL A 5 -24.93 29.27 45.77
CA VAL A 5 -24.12 29.31 44.55
C VAL A 5 -22.72 28.81 44.91
N ALA A 6 -22.37 27.62 44.42
CA ALA A 6 -21.06 27.02 44.57
C ALA A 6 -20.10 27.49 43.47
N ALA A 7 -18.87 27.82 43.87
CA ALA A 7 -17.76 28.18 43.00
C ALA A 7 -17.31 26.98 42.15
N GLY A 8 -17.45 27.09 40.83
CA GLY A 8 -16.97 26.12 39.85
C GLY A 8 -15.50 26.34 39.51
N ARG A 9 -14.67 25.37 39.89
CA ARG A 9 -13.25 25.25 39.51
C ARG A 9 -13.12 25.20 37.98
N ARG A 10 -12.32 26.10 37.40
CA ARG A 10 -11.92 26.05 35.99
C ARG A 10 -11.02 24.83 35.78
N ARG A 11 -11.53 23.82 35.08
CA ARG A 11 -10.70 22.71 34.56
C ARG A 11 -9.94 23.22 33.34
N LEU A 12 -8.62 23.06 33.39
CA LEU A 12 -7.69 23.31 32.31
C LEU A 12 -8.06 22.39 31.14
N GLY A 13 -8.52 22.97 30.03
CA GLY A 13 -8.86 22.25 28.81
C GLY A 13 -7.61 21.68 28.16
N ILE A 14 -7.67 20.40 27.83
CA ILE A 14 -6.68 19.63 27.09
C ILE A 14 -6.45 20.31 25.73
N LEU A 15 -5.18 20.54 25.42
CA LEU A 15 -4.71 21.18 24.19
C LEU A 15 -4.97 20.24 23.00
N THR A 16 -6.16 20.32 22.39
CA THR A 16 -6.39 19.68 21.08
C THR A 16 -5.53 20.43 20.07
N ALA A 17 -4.46 19.81 19.60
CA ALA A 17 -3.61 20.36 18.56
C ALA A 17 -4.44 20.56 17.29
N PHE A 18 -4.81 21.82 17.01
CA PHE A 18 -5.37 22.22 15.72
C PHE A 18 -4.26 22.11 14.68
N ILE A 19 -4.18 20.97 13.98
CA ILE A 19 -3.41 20.88 12.75
C ILE A 19 -4.06 21.84 11.76
N THR A 20 -3.41 22.97 11.50
CA THR A 20 -3.89 24.00 10.57
C THR A 20 -4.02 23.42 9.15
N GLY A 21 -5.02 23.88 8.38
CA GLY A 21 -5.27 23.40 7.01
C GLY A 21 -4.08 23.48 6.05
N GLU A 22 -3.15 24.41 6.30
CA GLU A 22 -1.89 24.54 5.56
C GLU A 22 -0.96 23.32 5.75
N THR A 23 -0.92 22.75 6.96
CA THR A 23 -0.12 21.56 7.28
C THR A 23 -0.70 20.32 6.60
N MET A 24 -2.03 20.20 6.56
CA MET A 24 -2.71 19.11 5.84
C MET A 24 -2.48 19.18 4.33
N SER A 25 -2.49 20.39 3.74
CA SER A 25 -2.17 20.59 2.31
C SER A 25 -0.72 20.20 2.01
N LYS A 26 0.25 20.65 2.83
CA LYS A 26 1.68 20.32 2.65
C LYS A 26 1.94 18.82 2.75
N LEU A 27 1.26 18.13 3.67
CA LEU A 27 1.38 16.68 3.83
C LEU A 27 0.78 15.93 2.62
N SER A 28 -0.39 16.37 2.15
CA SER A 28 -1.01 15.81 0.93
C SER A 28 -0.11 15.99 -0.31
N ASP A 29 0.51 17.16 -0.45
CA ASP A 29 1.48 17.41 -1.52
C ASP A 29 2.71 16.52 -1.44
N LEU A 30 3.21 16.24 -0.24
CA LEU A 30 4.32 15.32 -0.03
C LEU A 30 3.94 13.89 -0.46
N TYR A 31 2.78 13.40 -0.04
CA TYR A 31 2.32 12.05 -0.42
C TYR A 31 2.11 11.92 -1.93
N ARG A 32 1.53 12.94 -2.56
CA ARG A 32 1.41 13.00 -4.02
C ARG A 32 2.76 12.93 -4.71
N LYS A 33 3.77 13.65 -4.20
CA LYS A 33 5.13 13.61 -4.78
C LYS A 33 5.74 12.22 -4.72
N ILE A 34 5.52 11.49 -3.64
CA ILE A 34 6.02 10.12 -3.47
C ILE A 34 5.39 9.18 -4.50
N VAL A 35 4.06 9.19 -4.64
CA VAL A 35 3.37 8.38 -5.67
C VAL A 35 3.88 8.71 -7.07
N LEU A 36 4.05 10.00 -7.38
CA LEU A 36 4.60 10.43 -8.68
C LEU A 36 6.06 10.02 -8.87
N ALA A 37 6.87 9.97 -7.82
CA ALA A 37 8.26 9.51 -7.89
C ALA A 37 8.33 8.03 -8.24
N HIS A 38 7.52 7.19 -7.58
CA HIS A 38 7.45 5.76 -7.90
C HIS A 38 6.84 5.49 -9.28
N ASN A 39 5.92 6.33 -9.75
CA ASN A 39 5.43 6.21 -11.13
C ASN A 39 6.48 6.59 -12.19
N ARG A 40 7.28 7.64 -11.95
CA ARG A 40 8.29 8.12 -12.91
C ARG A 40 9.56 7.28 -12.92
N GLN A 41 9.97 6.79 -11.75
CA GLN A 41 11.17 6.00 -11.54
C GLN A 41 10.83 4.82 -10.62
N PRO A 42 10.05 3.84 -11.12
CA PRO A 42 9.71 2.66 -10.33
C PRO A 42 10.97 1.86 -9.98
N ARG A 43 11.00 1.35 -8.75
CA ARG A 43 12.05 0.47 -8.23
C ARG A 43 11.79 -0.95 -8.71
N ASN A 44 12.86 -1.71 -8.93
CA ASN A 44 12.81 -3.09 -9.40
C ASN A 44 11.90 -3.28 -10.63
N HIS A 45 11.92 -2.30 -11.54
CA HIS A 45 11.12 -2.34 -12.76
C HIS A 45 11.95 -2.90 -13.92
N HIS A 46 12.10 -4.23 -13.94
CA HIS A 46 12.82 -4.99 -14.95
C HIS A 46 12.44 -6.47 -14.87
N PRO A 47 12.65 -7.26 -15.94
CA PRO A 47 12.63 -8.71 -15.84
C PRO A 47 13.66 -9.22 -14.83
N LEU A 48 13.34 -10.29 -14.10
CA LEU A 48 14.27 -10.94 -13.17
C LEU A 48 14.80 -12.24 -13.76
N GLU A 49 16.12 -12.31 -13.98
CA GLU A 49 16.78 -13.52 -14.45
C GLU A 49 17.99 -13.88 -13.56
N PRO A 50 18.09 -15.11 -13.05
CA PRO A 50 17.04 -16.13 -13.04
C PRO A 50 15.90 -15.73 -12.07
N CYS A 51 14.65 -16.01 -12.47
CA CYS A 51 13.49 -16.03 -11.57
C CYS A 51 13.12 -17.46 -11.19
N SER A 52 12.56 -17.61 -10.00
CA SER A 52 12.02 -18.88 -9.50
C SER A 52 10.51 -18.97 -9.71
N HIS A 53 9.80 -17.85 -9.61
CA HIS A 53 8.35 -17.76 -9.72
C HIS A 53 7.98 -16.48 -10.48
N HIS A 54 6.88 -16.50 -11.21
CA HIS A 54 6.32 -15.33 -11.87
C HIS A 54 4.82 -15.51 -12.09
N ALA A 55 4.10 -14.39 -12.16
CA ALA A 55 2.70 -14.36 -12.57
C ALA A 55 2.38 -13.07 -13.32
N GLU A 56 1.35 -13.11 -14.16
CA GLU A 56 0.77 -11.94 -14.82
C GLU A 56 -0.40 -11.37 -14.01
N GLY A 57 -0.62 -10.06 -14.09
CA GLY A 57 -1.68 -9.35 -13.40
C GLY A 57 -2.47 -8.50 -14.37
N TYR A 58 -3.80 -8.62 -14.37
CA TYR A 58 -4.67 -7.79 -15.19
C TYR A 58 -5.78 -7.08 -14.38
N ASN A 59 -5.99 -5.80 -14.65
CA ASN A 59 -7.12 -5.02 -14.14
C ASN A 59 -7.85 -4.35 -15.31
N PRO A 60 -8.93 -4.96 -15.85
CA PRO A 60 -9.62 -4.46 -17.04
C PRO A 60 -10.25 -3.09 -16.86
N VAL A 61 -10.61 -2.73 -15.61
CA VAL A 61 -11.29 -1.46 -15.32
C VAL A 61 -10.37 -0.26 -15.61
N CYS A 62 -9.07 -0.41 -15.35
CA CYS A 62 -8.08 0.65 -15.58
C CYS A 62 -7.13 0.34 -16.75
N GLY A 63 -7.21 -0.88 -17.30
CA GLY A 63 -6.29 -1.37 -18.33
C GLY A 63 -4.89 -1.66 -17.79
N ASP A 64 -4.73 -1.90 -16.48
CA ASP A 64 -3.42 -2.22 -15.92
C ASP A 64 -3.03 -3.65 -16.31
N HIS A 65 -1.82 -3.84 -16.82
CA HIS A 65 -1.25 -5.13 -17.15
C HIS A 65 0.22 -5.20 -16.69
N ILE A 66 0.50 -6.08 -15.74
CA ILE A 66 1.83 -6.22 -15.13
C ILE A 66 2.29 -7.67 -15.10
N GLN A 67 3.61 -7.88 -15.02
CA GLN A 67 4.20 -9.15 -14.61
C GLN A 67 4.99 -8.95 -13.34
N VAL A 68 4.85 -9.86 -12.36
CA VAL A 68 5.64 -9.87 -11.13
C VAL A 68 6.56 -11.08 -11.16
N TYR A 69 7.83 -10.88 -10.84
CA TYR A 69 8.84 -11.93 -10.80
C TYR A 69 9.42 -12.04 -9.39
N LEU A 70 9.71 -13.26 -8.97
CA LEU A 70 10.32 -13.56 -7.68
C LEU A 70 11.48 -14.52 -7.80
N ARG A 71 12.49 -14.29 -6.99
CA ARG A 71 13.50 -15.29 -6.63
C ARG A 71 13.38 -15.58 -5.14
N LEU A 72 13.11 -16.83 -4.79
CA LEU A 72 13.12 -17.29 -3.40
C LEU A 72 14.50 -17.79 -3.01
N ASP A 73 14.87 -17.65 -1.74
CA ASP A 73 16.04 -18.30 -1.16
C ASP A 73 15.73 -19.76 -0.75
N GLU A 74 16.75 -20.44 -0.22
CA GLU A 74 16.64 -21.84 0.23
C GLU A 74 15.64 -22.04 1.38
N ALA A 75 15.33 -20.98 2.13
CA ALA A 75 14.34 -20.99 3.21
C ALA A 75 12.92 -20.65 2.72
N GLY A 76 12.73 -20.41 1.42
CA GLY A 76 11.44 -20.04 0.82
C GLY A 76 11.05 -18.58 1.03
N ARG A 77 12.01 -17.71 1.36
CA ARG A 77 11.80 -16.26 1.53
C ARG A 77 12.12 -15.51 0.26
N VAL A 78 11.47 -14.36 0.05
CA VAL A 78 11.68 -13.52 -1.13
C VAL A 78 13.08 -12.90 -1.10
N ALA A 79 14.02 -13.48 -1.85
CA ALA A 79 15.37 -12.95 -2.01
C ALA A 79 15.41 -11.75 -2.96
N ALA A 80 14.53 -11.73 -3.97
CA ALA A 80 14.34 -10.59 -4.86
C ALA A 80 12.92 -10.60 -5.44
N ALA A 81 12.35 -9.41 -5.61
CA ALA A 81 11.10 -9.18 -6.32
C ALA A 81 11.30 -8.06 -7.36
N SER A 82 10.75 -8.23 -8.55
CA SER A 82 10.73 -7.20 -9.59
C SER A 82 9.41 -7.26 -10.35
N PHE A 83 9.14 -6.23 -11.15
CA PHE A 83 7.97 -6.20 -12.02
C PHE A 83 8.24 -5.55 -13.37
N THR A 84 7.38 -5.81 -14.34
CA THR A 84 7.32 -5.11 -15.63
C THR A 84 5.86 -4.86 -16.00
N GLY A 85 5.62 -4.09 -17.06
CA GLY A 85 4.31 -3.93 -17.68
C GLY A 85 3.85 -2.49 -17.84
N GLU A 86 2.64 -2.33 -18.35
CA GLU A 86 1.99 -1.04 -18.57
C GLU A 86 0.83 -0.90 -17.60
N ALA A 87 0.91 0.09 -16.72
CA ALA A 87 -0.10 0.29 -15.69
C ALA A 87 -0.25 1.77 -15.33
N CYS A 88 -1.40 2.12 -14.75
CA CYS A 88 -1.66 3.46 -14.28
C CYS A 88 -0.74 3.83 -13.10
N ALA A 89 -0.65 5.13 -12.80
CA ALA A 89 0.27 5.64 -11.78
C ALA A 89 0.11 5.02 -10.38
N ILE A 90 -1.11 4.62 -10.01
CA ILE A 90 -1.37 3.98 -8.70
C ILE A 90 -0.83 2.55 -8.71
N CYS A 91 -1.09 1.80 -9.77
CA CYS A 91 -0.63 0.42 -9.89
C CYS A 91 0.91 0.38 -9.99
N THR A 92 1.52 1.20 -10.83
CA THR A 92 2.98 1.33 -10.93
C THR A 92 3.62 1.72 -9.61
N ALA A 93 3.02 2.66 -8.87
CA ALA A 93 3.53 3.05 -7.56
C ALA A 93 3.41 1.92 -6.53
N SER A 94 2.26 1.24 -6.50
CA SER A 94 2.04 0.11 -5.59
C SER A 94 2.99 -1.05 -5.89
N SER A 95 3.16 -1.45 -7.15
CA SER A 95 4.13 -2.46 -7.58
C SER A 95 5.54 -2.10 -7.13
N SER A 96 5.96 -0.85 -7.37
CA SER A 96 7.27 -0.40 -6.97
C SER A 96 7.49 -0.47 -5.46
N MET A 97 6.56 0.04 -4.65
CA MET A 97 6.68 0.00 -3.19
C MET A 97 6.61 -1.43 -2.66
N MET A 98 5.74 -2.26 -3.23
CA MET A 98 5.60 -3.68 -2.91
C MET A 98 6.94 -4.40 -3.07
N THR A 99 7.64 -4.25 -4.20
CA THR A 99 8.91 -4.96 -4.42
C THR A 99 9.98 -4.66 -3.37
N GLU A 100 9.97 -3.46 -2.77
CA GLU A 100 10.94 -3.08 -1.74
C GLU A 100 10.59 -3.68 -0.37
N VAL A 101 9.30 -3.73 -0.02
CA VAL A 101 8.87 -4.15 1.33
C VAL A 101 8.72 -5.65 1.51
N VAL A 102 8.64 -6.42 0.42
CA VAL A 102 8.46 -7.88 0.48
C VAL A 102 9.78 -8.65 0.55
N ALA A 103 10.92 -7.98 0.34
CA ALA A 103 12.23 -8.61 0.44
C ALA A 103 12.46 -9.20 1.86
N GLY A 104 12.87 -10.46 1.92
CA GLY A 104 13.11 -11.23 3.15
C GLY A 104 11.86 -11.86 3.76
N LEU A 105 10.66 -11.56 3.26
CA LEU A 105 9.41 -12.14 3.76
C LEU A 105 9.16 -13.52 3.15
N ASP A 106 8.55 -14.41 3.93
CA ASP A 106 7.93 -15.63 3.40
C ASP A 106 6.48 -15.40 2.94
N ALA A 107 5.87 -16.40 2.30
CA ALA A 107 4.53 -16.27 1.74
C ALA A 107 3.46 -15.92 2.79
N SER A 108 3.59 -16.40 4.03
CA SER A 108 2.63 -16.13 5.10
C SER A 108 2.73 -14.68 5.58
N GLU A 109 3.96 -14.15 5.66
CA GLU A 109 4.26 -12.78 6.01
C GLU A 109 3.80 -11.81 4.92
N VAL A 110 4.03 -12.15 3.64
CA VAL A 110 3.51 -11.40 2.49
C VAL A 110 1.98 -11.33 2.53
N ALA A 111 1.30 -12.45 2.74
CA ALA A 111 -0.16 -12.47 2.84
C ALA A 111 -0.68 -11.64 4.03
N ALA A 112 0.01 -11.67 5.17
CA ALA A 112 -0.33 -10.84 6.32
C ALA A 112 -0.14 -9.34 6.06
N LEU A 113 0.96 -8.97 5.41
CA LEU A 113 1.22 -7.60 4.98
C LEU A 113 0.16 -7.13 3.98
N PHE A 114 -0.20 -7.97 3.01
CA PHE A 114 -1.23 -7.61 2.03
C PHE A 114 -2.58 -7.38 2.69
N ARG A 115 -3.03 -8.24 3.62
CA ARG A 115 -4.28 -8.01 4.37
C ARG A 115 -4.31 -6.67 5.09
N ARG A 116 -3.18 -6.27 5.71
CA ARG A 116 -3.07 -4.97 6.37
C ARG A 116 -3.09 -3.81 5.37
N PHE A 117 -2.43 -3.96 4.24
CA PHE A 117 -2.45 -2.98 3.16
C PHE A 117 -3.86 -2.82 2.58
N GLU A 118 -4.56 -3.92 2.30
CA GLU A 118 -5.94 -3.92 1.81
C GLU A 118 -6.90 -3.28 2.81
N ALA A 119 -6.80 -3.62 4.11
CA ALA A 119 -7.61 -3.00 5.16
C ALA A 119 -7.41 -1.48 5.24
N MET A 120 -6.19 -0.98 5.05
CA MET A 120 -5.93 0.47 4.97
C MET A 120 -6.71 1.13 3.81
N LEU A 121 -6.94 0.41 2.71
CA LEU A 121 -7.64 0.92 1.53
C LEU A 121 -9.16 0.83 1.64
N THR A 122 -9.70 -0.06 2.49
CA THR A 122 -11.14 -0.38 2.52
C THR A 122 -11.82 -0.08 3.86
N GLU A 123 -11.08 -0.03 4.97
CA GLU A 123 -11.61 0.12 6.33
C GLU A 123 -11.35 1.52 6.93
N ASP A 124 -11.84 1.77 8.15
CA ASP A 124 -11.64 3.03 8.88
C ASP A 124 -10.37 2.98 9.76
N PRO A 125 -9.50 4.01 9.75
CA PRO A 125 -8.10 3.92 10.19
C PRO A 125 -7.97 3.96 11.72
N ALA A 126 -9.08 3.87 12.45
CA ALA A 126 -9.10 3.83 13.91
C ALA A 126 -8.42 2.57 14.50
N GLN A 127 -8.00 1.62 13.66
CA GLN A 127 -7.45 0.32 14.06
C GLN A 127 -6.17 -0.08 13.29
N GLY A 128 -5.62 0.78 12.43
CA GLY A 128 -4.54 0.39 11.50
C GLY A 128 -3.14 0.33 12.15
N GLU A 129 -2.49 -0.84 12.08
CA GLU A 129 -1.09 -1.03 12.46
C GLU A 129 -0.14 -0.46 11.37
N SER A 130 0.93 0.26 11.76
CA SER A 130 1.83 0.98 10.84
C SER A 130 2.41 0.08 9.74
N LEU A 131 2.10 0.38 8.47
CA LEU A 131 2.67 -0.35 7.33
C LEU A 131 4.16 0.01 7.12
N PRO A 132 4.96 -0.93 6.60
CA PRO A 132 6.37 -0.69 6.32
C PRO A 132 6.58 0.22 5.10
N GLY A 133 7.76 0.85 5.07
CA GLY A 133 8.21 1.65 3.93
C GLY A 133 7.27 2.80 3.60
N GLU A 134 7.09 3.03 2.29
CA GLU A 134 6.29 4.14 1.80
C GLU A 134 4.81 3.77 1.55
N LEU A 135 4.39 2.53 1.84
CA LEU A 135 3.00 2.09 1.64
C LEU A 135 1.92 3.02 2.22
N PRO A 136 2.09 3.65 3.41
CA PRO A 136 1.10 4.57 3.96
C PRO A 136 0.73 5.75 3.04
N VAL A 137 1.56 6.10 2.06
CA VAL A 137 1.24 7.19 1.11
C VAL A 137 0.05 6.86 0.20
N LEU A 138 -0.26 5.57 0.03
CA LEU A 138 -1.41 5.09 -0.73
C LEU A 138 -2.71 5.09 0.08
N ALA A 139 -2.69 5.45 1.37
CA ALA A 139 -3.88 5.52 2.21
C ALA A 139 -4.99 6.42 1.62
N GLY A 140 -4.62 7.45 0.84
CA GLY A 140 -5.58 8.33 0.18
C GLY A 140 -6.46 7.64 -0.87
N VAL A 141 -6.05 6.46 -1.39
CA VAL A 141 -6.82 5.67 -2.35
C VAL A 141 -8.17 5.23 -1.76
N ARG A 142 -8.30 5.10 -0.44
CA ARG A 142 -9.57 4.77 0.23
C ARG A 142 -10.73 5.72 -0.09
N HIS A 143 -10.41 6.97 -0.43
CA HIS A 143 -11.42 7.96 -0.83
C HIS A 143 -11.89 7.77 -2.29
N PHE A 144 -11.31 6.82 -3.01
CA PHE A 144 -11.60 6.49 -4.40
C PHE A 144 -11.74 4.97 -4.58
N PRO A 145 -12.83 4.34 -4.10
CA PRO A 145 -12.98 2.88 -4.10
C PRO A 145 -12.79 2.21 -5.48
N GLY A 146 -13.15 2.91 -6.56
CA GLY A 146 -12.90 2.45 -7.94
C GLY A 146 -11.41 2.33 -8.31
N ARG A 147 -10.49 2.81 -7.46
CA ARG A 147 -9.04 2.74 -7.63
C ARG A 147 -8.36 1.76 -6.68
N THR A 148 -9.11 1.11 -5.78
CA THR A 148 -8.56 0.07 -4.89
C THR A 148 -7.95 -1.07 -5.70
N LYS A 149 -8.61 -1.51 -6.78
CA LYS A 149 -8.12 -2.55 -7.69
C LYS A 149 -6.76 -2.20 -8.32
N CYS A 150 -6.54 -0.95 -8.70
CA CYS A 150 -5.23 -0.49 -9.17
C CYS A 150 -4.15 -0.66 -8.10
N ALA A 151 -4.47 -0.33 -6.84
CA ALA A 151 -3.52 -0.41 -5.75
C ALA A 151 -3.23 -1.86 -5.32
N THR A 152 -4.18 -2.78 -5.44
CA THR A 152 -4.03 -4.17 -4.98
C THR A 152 -3.56 -5.15 -6.05
N LEU A 153 -3.64 -4.82 -7.35
CA LEU A 153 -3.30 -5.74 -8.43
C LEU A 153 -1.94 -6.42 -8.24
N SER A 154 -0.88 -5.64 -7.98
CA SER A 154 0.48 -6.17 -7.80
C SER A 154 0.61 -7.18 -6.67
N TRP A 155 -0.17 -6.99 -5.61
CA TRP A 155 -0.19 -7.88 -4.45
C TRP A 155 -0.91 -9.18 -4.74
N HIS A 156 -2.05 -9.14 -5.45
CA HIS A 156 -2.70 -10.35 -5.92
C HIS A 156 -1.80 -11.13 -6.88
N THR A 157 -1.13 -10.45 -7.80
CA THR A 157 -0.17 -11.09 -8.72
C THR A 157 1.02 -11.69 -7.97
N LEU A 158 1.52 -11.01 -6.94
CA LEU A 158 2.60 -11.52 -6.08
C LEU A 158 2.19 -12.82 -5.37
N LEU A 159 0.99 -12.86 -4.79
CA LEU A 159 0.46 -14.05 -4.11
C LEU A 159 0.25 -15.21 -5.09
N ALA A 160 -0.33 -14.95 -6.26
CA ALA A 160 -0.46 -15.94 -7.32
C ALA A 160 0.91 -16.54 -7.72
N ALA A 161 1.94 -15.70 -7.88
CA ALA A 161 3.29 -16.17 -8.16
C ALA A 161 3.85 -17.07 -7.04
N LEU A 162 3.64 -16.71 -5.78
CA LEU A 162 4.06 -17.52 -4.61
C LEU A 162 3.32 -18.86 -4.52
N GLU A 163 2.07 -18.92 -5.00
CA GLU A 163 1.25 -20.13 -5.04
C GLU A 163 1.52 -21.00 -6.29
N GLY A 164 2.38 -20.52 -7.21
CA GLY A 164 2.72 -21.21 -8.46
C GLY A 164 1.66 -21.04 -9.55
N GLU A 165 0.72 -20.11 -9.37
CA GLU A 165 -0.23 -19.71 -10.40
C GLU A 165 0.43 -18.81 -11.45
N ARG A 166 -0.11 -18.83 -12.67
CA ARG A 166 0.48 -18.05 -13.78
C ARG A 166 -0.13 -16.65 -13.94
N ALA A 167 -1.30 -16.39 -13.36
CA ALA A 167 -2.00 -15.14 -13.55
C ALA A 167 -2.97 -14.82 -12.41
N ALA A 168 -3.17 -13.54 -12.14
CA ALA A 168 -4.18 -12.98 -11.26
C ALA A 168 -4.97 -11.88 -11.98
N SER A 169 -6.24 -11.71 -11.61
CA SER A 169 -7.10 -10.64 -12.13
C SER A 169 -7.88 -9.98 -10.99
N THR A 170 -8.00 -8.65 -11.04
CA THR A 170 -8.86 -7.90 -10.12
C THR A 170 -10.15 -7.49 -10.85
N GLU A 171 -11.09 -8.42 -11.03
CA GLU A 171 -12.42 -8.15 -11.62
C GLU A 171 -13.44 -7.58 -10.65
#